data_AF-D8PY93-F1
#
_entry.id   AF-D8PY93-F1
#
_cell.length_a   1.000
_cell.length_b   1.000
_cell.length_c   1.000
_cell.angle_alpha   90.00
_cell.angle_beta   90.00
_cell.angle_gamma   90.00
#
_symmetry.space_group_name_H-M   'P 1'
#
loop_
_entity.id
_entity.type
_entity.pdbx_description
1 polymer ?
#
loop_
_entity_poly.entity_id
_entity_poly.type
_entity_poly.pdbx_seq_one_letter_code
_entity_poly.pdbx_strand_id
1 'polypeptide(L)'
;MFDPDNVGMGTVKTLTLRPRASSVAQEARVPLPEVFTPAEETLPTPKPETADRPILTPRRSTQATLTARETLSPAAMDDGESCDTDEEDEFFDAIEANAIPNLEVPAPLKSPSHDATDLPPGYDCKPYEGYRHLRHELPLSADDRPSVSLWSVLKNSIGKDLTKISFPVSFNEPTSMLQRMAEDMEFSECLDVAAKDRDALRRIAYVAAFGMSNYSSTIGRIAKPFNPMLSETFEYVSFDKEYRYVSEQVSHHPPISACWAESPLWHYFGEVDAKNKFTGKSFEIRPTGVAHAELLLPEEWAPDYPKSEKFKGKVVEHYSWKKVTTCVSGFILAQPSIDHYGDMVVTNHRTGDQCILTFKPRGWRGRDAFEIAGKVVDASGRLVYEIAGRWNSQLIARLATDGSGHIHPDMSVSGPGSPSASSDYLLLWRNSEKPPRSPFNLTPFAITLNDCPKDTLKPYVCPTDCRLRPDQRAFEMGKWDLANDLKVAQEEKQRAIRRAREEGKLPPHAPRWFRAETDGDTGERVWVPSKVEGKLEYWLERERCWREGGREKAKWKEVDEIFIEEPESLSS
;
A
#
# COMPACT_ATOMS: atom_id res chain seq x y z
N MET A 1 46.90 -40.85 -43.78
CA MET A 1 47.57 -41.34 -45.00
C MET A 1 46.86 -40.66 -46.15
N PHE A 2 47.57 -39.84 -46.94
CA PHE A 2 47.07 -39.33 -48.23
C PHE A 2 46.96 -40.55 -49.20
N ASP A 3 46.27 -40.54 -50.34
CA ASP A 3 46.38 -39.55 -51.42
C ASP A 3 45.16 -39.61 -52.40
N PRO A 4 45.19 -39.20 -53.71
CA PRO A 4 44.22 -38.30 -54.33
C PRO A 4 43.24 -39.07 -55.28
N ASP A 5 42.36 -38.53 -56.13
CA ASP A 5 42.27 -37.31 -56.95
C ASP A 5 40.79 -37.07 -57.31
N ASN A 6 40.30 -35.82 -57.34
CA ASN A 6 39.72 -35.22 -58.55
C ASN A 6 39.45 -33.70 -58.42
N VAL A 7 39.32 -33.03 -59.56
CA VAL A 7 39.43 -31.57 -59.73
C VAL A 7 38.14 -30.94 -60.29
N GLY A 8 37.77 -29.72 -59.86
CA GLY A 8 36.90 -28.86 -60.69
C GLY A 8 36.13 -27.70 -60.02
N MET A 9 36.64 -26.47 -60.20
CA MET A 9 35.93 -25.15 -60.19
C MET A 9 35.17 -24.69 -58.91
N GLY A 10 35.15 -23.40 -58.51
CA GLY A 10 35.89 -22.25 -59.03
C GLY A 10 35.59 -20.90 -58.33
N THR A 11 36.67 -20.17 -58.01
CA THR A 11 36.81 -18.68 -57.83
C THR A 11 36.21 -17.91 -56.64
N VAL A 12 37.13 -17.15 -56.02
CA VAL A 12 37.05 -16.21 -54.88
C VAL A 12 36.65 -14.79 -55.30
N LYS A 13 36.14 -13.96 -54.36
CA LYS A 13 36.47 -12.51 -54.34
C LYS A 13 36.41 -11.85 -52.95
N THR A 14 37.54 -11.26 -52.57
CA THR A 14 37.76 -10.34 -51.43
C THR A 14 37.56 -8.88 -51.89
N LEU A 15 37.37 -7.89 -50.98
CA LEU A 15 38.22 -6.67 -50.90
C LEU A 15 37.70 -5.52 -50.00
N THR A 16 38.67 -4.71 -49.57
CA THR A 16 38.60 -3.42 -48.87
C THR A 16 39.58 -2.46 -49.58
N LEU A 17 39.56 -1.11 -49.50
CA LEU A 17 38.72 -0.12 -48.81
C LEU A 17 38.99 1.27 -49.47
N ARG A 18 38.16 2.30 -49.14
CA ARG A 18 38.44 3.78 -49.26
C ARG A 18 38.50 4.40 -50.69
N PRO A 19 38.39 5.76 -50.85
CA PRO A 19 37.65 6.77 -50.05
C PRO A 19 36.97 7.93 -50.87
N ARG A 20 35.96 8.64 -50.32
CA ARG A 20 35.88 10.13 -50.14
C ARG A 20 34.46 10.75 -49.95
N ALA A 21 34.40 11.68 -48.99
CA ALA A 21 33.68 12.98 -48.93
C ALA A 21 32.22 13.20 -49.44
N SER A 22 31.33 13.45 -48.46
CA SER A 22 30.28 14.50 -48.38
C SER A 22 29.32 14.81 -49.55
N SER A 23 28.02 14.57 -49.32
CA SER A 23 26.93 15.51 -49.62
C SER A 23 25.78 15.37 -48.60
N VAL A 24 25.04 16.44 -48.36
CA VAL A 24 23.97 16.52 -47.35
C VAL A 24 22.62 16.13 -47.96
N ALA A 25 21.84 15.30 -47.28
CA ALA A 25 20.40 15.15 -47.47
C ALA A 25 19.73 14.86 -46.12
N GLN A 26 18.52 15.37 -45.91
CA GLN A 26 17.83 15.36 -44.61
C GLN A 26 17.08 14.04 -44.38
N GLU A 27 17.32 13.39 -43.23
CA GLU A 27 16.41 12.35 -42.71
C GLU A 27 15.37 12.99 -41.78
N ALA A 28 14.10 12.62 -41.98
CA ALA A 28 12.99 13.14 -41.22
C ALA A 28 12.98 12.56 -39.80
N ARG A 29 13.02 13.43 -38.78
CA ARG A 29 12.81 13.03 -37.39
C ARG A 29 11.35 12.65 -37.18
N VAL A 30 11.11 11.41 -36.75
CA VAL A 30 9.87 11.06 -36.04
C VAL A 30 9.94 11.71 -34.65
N PRO A 31 8.91 12.46 -34.19
CA PRO A 31 8.91 13.05 -32.85
C PRO A 31 8.82 11.96 -31.77
N LEU A 32 9.52 12.18 -30.66
CA LEU A 32 9.26 11.46 -29.41
C LEU A 32 7.91 11.91 -28.82
N PRO A 33 7.16 11.04 -28.11
CA PRO A 33 5.95 11.47 -27.42
C PRO A 33 6.28 12.54 -26.37
N GLU A 34 5.45 13.58 -26.31
CA GLU A 34 5.67 14.74 -25.46
C GLU A 34 5.53 14.42 -23.97
N VAL A 35 6.34 15.08 -23.14
CA VAL A 35 6.22 15.03 -21.69
C VAL A 35 4.89 15.66 -21.28
N PHE A 36 4.09 14.93 -20.50
CA PHE A 36 2.77 15.37 -20.07
C PHE A 36 2.85 16.54 -19.07
N THR A 37 2.89 17.77 -19.59
CA THR A 37 2.72 19.00 -18.79
C THR A 37 1.24 19.39 -18.77
N PRO A 38 0.57 19.45 -17.59
CA PRO A 38 -0.78 19.99 -17.50
C PRO A 38 -0.82 21.45 -17.94
N ALA A 39 -1.81 21.83 -18.74
CA ALA A 39 -2.01 23.22 -19.11
C ALA A 39 -2.54 24.03 -17.92
N GLU A 40 -1.86 25.13 -17.58
CA GLU A 40 -2.44 26.15 -16.69
C GLU A 40 -3.47 26.97 -17.46
N GLU A 41 -4.77 26.64 -17.32
CA GLU A 41 -5.83 27.56 -17.70
C GLU A 41 -5.88 28.74 -16.72
N THR A 42 -5.31 29.87 -17.13
CA THR A 42 -5.37 31.12 -16.37
C THR A 42 -6.78 31.72 -16.41
N LEU A 43 -7.61 31.37 -15.43
CA LEU A 43 -8.88 32.06 -15.18
C LEU A 43 -8.63 33.53 -14.77
N PRO A 44 -9.37 34.51 -15.33
CA PRO A 44 -9.15 35.92 -15.04
C PRO A 44 -9.64 36.30 -13.64
N THR A 45 -8.75 36.85 -12.81
CA THR A 45 -9.07 37.42 -11.49
C THR A 45 -10.00 38.64 -11.58
N PRO A 46 -11.13 38.68 -10.84
CA PRO A 46 -11.90 39.90 -10.64
C PRO A 46 -11.12 40.92 -9.79
N LYS A 47 -11.27 42.21 -10.10
CA LYS A 47 -10.70 43.31 -9.30
C LYS A 47 -11.47 43.50 -7.99
N PRO A 48 -10.83 43.98 -6.91
CA PRO A 48 -11.53 44.30 -5.66
C PRO A 48 -12.29 45.62 -5.78
N GLU A 49 -13.60 45.60 -5.53
CA GLU A 49 -14.37 46.81 -5.26
C GLU A 49 -14.44 47.09 -3.74
N THR A 50 -14.26 48.36 -3.40
CA THR A 50 -14.31 48.87 -2.03
C THR A 50 -15.74 49.12 -1.58
N ALA A 51 -16.17 48.53 -0.47
CA ALA A 51 -17.38 48.91 0.25
C ALA A 51 -17.11 49.04 1.76
N ASP A 52 -17.60 50.12 2.33
CA ASP A 52 -17.17 50.74 3.58
C ASP A 52 -18.10 50.39 4.78
N ARG A 53 -17.58 50.51 6.02
CA ARG A 53 -18.31 50.55 7.33
C ARG A 53 -18.81 49.22 7.97
N PRO A 54 -19.04 49.20 9.31
CA PRO A 54 -18.08 49.61 10.35
C PRO A 54 -18.00 48.60 11.53
N ILE A 55 -16.87 48.60 12.26
CA ILE A 55 -16.65 47.74 13.43
C ILE A 55 -17.28 48.34 14.69
N LEU A 56 -18.11 47.57 15.40
CA LEU A 56 -18.61 47.91 16.74
C LEU A 56 -17.80 47.20 17.83
N THR A 57 -17.17 47.97 18.71
CA THR A 57 -16.53 47.48 19.95
C THR A 57 -17.34 47.90 21.17
N PRO A 58 -17.36 47.07 22.23
CA PRO A 58 -17.49 47.61 23.59
C PRO A 58 -16.41 47.13 24.56
N ARG A 59 -15.59 48.09 25.00
CA ARG A 59 -15.07 48.36 26.37
C ARG A 59 -14.74 47.23 27.35
N ARG A 60 -13.55 47.38 27.97
CA ARG A 60 -13.17 46.84 29.29
C ARG A 60 -14.11 47.30 30.42
N SER A 61 -14.31 46.43 31.41
CA SER A 61 -14.54 46.82 32.82
C SER A 61 -13.70 45.92 33.76
N THR A 62 -13.76 46.16 35.07
CA THR A 62 -12.68 45.88 36.04
C THR A 62 -12.90 44.66 36.96
N GLN A 63 -11.84 44.31 37.71
CA GLN A 63 -11.73 43.19 38.65
C GLN A 63 -12.83 43.11 39.73
N ALA A 64 -13.18 41.87 40.11
CA ALA A 64 -13.62 41.48 41.46
C ALA A 64 -13.24 40.00 41.71
N THR A 65 -13.12 39.58 42.98
CA THR A 65 -12.42 38.34 43.38
C THR A 65 -13.31 37.40 44.21
N LEU A 66 -13.03 36.09 44.14
CA LEU A 66 -13.42 35.00 45.08
C LEU A 66 -14.92 34.61 45.18
N THR A 67 -15.24 33.33 44.90
CA THR A 67 -15.45 32.25 45.89
C THR A 67 -15.99 30.98 45.18
N ALA A 68 -16.26 29.90 45.92
CA ALA A 68 -16.38 28.54 45.37
C ALA A 68 -17.80 27.95 45.42
N ARG A 69 -18.02 26.98 44.52
CA ARG A 69 -18.89 25.79 44.65
C ARG A 69 -20.39 26.04 44.87
N GLU A 70 -21.18 25.80 43.82
CA GLU A 70 -22.42 25.02 43.96
C GLU A 70 -22.88 24.40 42.62
N THR A 71 -23.48 23.22 42.70
CA THR A 71 -23.96 22.42 41.58
C THR A 71 -25.37 22.86 41.15
N LEU A 72 -25.55 23.16 39.86
CA LEU A 72 -26.86 23.36 39.25
C LEU A 72 -27.03 22.40 38.06
N SER A 73 -28.03 21.52 38.18
CA SER A 73 -28.50 20.62 37.13
C SER A 73 -29.17 21.40 35.99
N PRO A 74 -28.87 21.12 34.71
CA PRO A 74 -29.64 21.68 33.60
C PRO A 74 -31.04 21.05 33.57
N ALA A 75 -32.07 21.88 33.74
CA ALA A 75 -33.44 21.48 33.39
C ALA A 75 -33.58 21.38 31.86
N ALA A 76 -34.54 20.57 31.41
CA ALA A 76 -34.74 20.24 30.02
C ALA A 76 -34.87 21.46 29.08
N MET A 77 -34.15 21.40 27.96
CA MET A 77 -34.64 21.91 26.69
C MET A 77 -34.66 20.71 25.74
N ASP A 78 -35.86 20.17 25.58
CA ASP A 78 -36.23 19.24 24.52
C ASP A 78 -36.67 20.09 23.31
N ASP A 79 -36.09 19.80 22.14
CA ASP A 79 -36.64 20.13 20.83
C ASP A 79 -35.79 19.41 19.75
N GLY A 80 -36.18 18.16 19.45
CA GLY A 80 -36.33 17.75 18.06
C GLY A 80 -35.13 17.26 17.25
N GLU A 81 -34.40 16.24 17.72
CA GLU A 81 -33.90 15.11 16.89
C GLU A 81 -33.31 14.01 17.80
N SER A 82 -34.16 13.10 18.27
CA SER A 82 -33.71 11.85 18.90
C SER A 82 -33.29 10.86 17.81
N CYS A 83 -32.02 10.95 17.40
CA CYS A 83 -31.35 9.90 16.65
C CYS A 83 -31.30 8.61 17.50
N ASP A 84 -31.58 7.45 16.90
CA ASP A 84 -31.59 6.11 17.52
C ASP A 84 -30.18 5.62 17.89
N THR A 85 -29.43 6.40 18.68
CA THR A 85 -28.01 6.12 18.95
C THR A 85 -27.76 4.86 19.74
N ASP A 86 -28.73 4.46 20.57
CA ASP A 86 -28.54 3.37 21.53
C ASP A 86 -28.60 1.99 20.83
N GLU A 87 -29.40 1.88 19.76
CA GLU A 87 -29.49 0.66 18.93
C GLU A 87 -28.30 0.53 17.97
N GLU A 88 -27.86 1.62 17.33
CA GLU A 88 -26.64 1.61 16.51
C GLU A 88 -25.41 1.19 17.34
N ASP A 89 -25.27 1.72 18.57
CA ASP A 89 -24.16 1.36 19.48
C ASP A 89 -24.21 -0.15 19.84
N GLU A 90 -25.38 -0.73 20.17
CA GLU A 90 -25.52 -2.18 20.44
C GLU A 90 -25.12 -3.07 19.25
N PHE A 91 -25.41 -2.66 18.02
CA PHE A 91 -25.01 -3.40 16.82
C PHE A 91 -23.49 -3.45 16.65
N PHE A 92 -22.80 -2.31 16.80
CA PHE A 92 -21.34 -2.29 16.71
C PHE A 92 -20.67 -3.01 17.88
N ASP A 93 -21.26 -2.99 19.08
CA ASP A 93 -20.80 -3.80 20.21
C ASP A 93 -20.96 -5.30 19.94
N ALA A 94 -22.06 -5.74 19.32
CA ALA A 94 -22.26 -7.14 18.90
C ALA A 94 -21.28 -7.59 17.80
N ILE A 95 -20.91 -6.68 16.89
CA ILE A 95 -19.80 -6.87 15.94
C ILE A 95 -18.51 -7.10 16.73
N GLU A 96 -18.10 -6.19 17.61
CA GLU A 96 -16.82 -6.29 18.33
C GLU A 96 -16.76 -7.50 19.28
N ALA A 97 -17.89 -7.89 19.88
CA ALA A 97 -18.01 -9.08 20.72
C ALA A 97 -18.01 -10.42 19.94
N ASN A 98 -17.98 -10.41 18.60
CA ASN A 98 -18.18 -11.58 17.74
C ASN A 98 -19.51 -12.33 18.02
N ALA A 99 -20.55 -11.60 18.44
CA ALA A 99 -21.82 -12.14 18.90
C ALA A 99 -22.90 -12.21 17.79
N ILE A 100 -22.53 -11.94 16.53
CA ILE A 100 -23.48 -11.87 15.41
C ILE A 100 -24.08 -13.25 15.11
N PRO A 101 -25.42 -13.42 15.21
CA PRO A 101 -26.08 -14.67 14.84
C PRO A 101 -25.95 -14.95 13.34
N ASN A 102 -25.95 -16.24 12.96
CA ASN A 102 -25.96 -16.72 11.58
C ASN A 102 -24.80 -16.20 10.68
N LEU A 103 -23.68 -15.75 11.27
CA LEU A 103 -22.51 -15.25 10.52
C LEU A 103 -21.79 -16.36 9.74
N GLU A 104 -21.84 -16.30 8.42
CA GLU A 104 -21.02 -17.11 7.52
C GLU A 104 -19.56 -16.62 7.55
N VAL A 105 -18.66 -17.51 7.97
CA VAL A 105 -17.21 -17.25 7.94
C VAL A 105 -16.56 -18.18 6.91
N PRO A 106 -16.06 -17.66 5.78
CA PRO A 106 -15.35 -18.43 4.76
C PRO A 106 -14.15 -19.20 5.32
N ALA A 107 -13.83 -20.36 4.75
CA ALA A 107 -12.73 -21.20 5.24
C ALA A 107 -11.36 -20.48 5.26
N PRO A 108 -10.95 -19.70 4.22
CA PRO A 108 -9.69 -18.94 4.27
C PRO A 108 -9.65 -17.90 5.40
N LEU A 109 -10.78 -17.35 5.85
CA LEU A 109 -10.81 -16.40 6.98
C LEU A 109 -10.82 -17.08 8.36
N LYS A 110 -11.03 -18.41 8.42
CA LYS A 110 -10.87 -19.22 9.65
C LYS A 110 -9.43 -19.68 9.86
N SER A 111 -8.78 -20.02 8.75
CA SER A 111 -7.43 -20.56 8.68
C SER A 111 -6.72 -19.91 7.49
N PRO A 112 -6.14 -18.70 7.66
CA PRO A 112 -5.53 -17.93 6.57
C PRO A 112 -4.20 -18.49 6.07
N SER A 113 -3.69 -19.55 6.71
CA SER A 113 -2.52 -20.30 6.28
C SER A 113 -2.97 -21.58 5.55
N HIS A 114 -2.65 -21.67 4.26
CA HIS A 114 -2.68 -22.89 3.44
C HIS A 114 -1.64 -23.91 3.92
N ASP A 115 -1.81 -25.18 3.56
CA ASP A 115 -0.81 -26.20 3.88
C ASP A 115 0.43 -26.05 2.97
N ALA A 116 1.59 -25.84 3.58
CA ALA A 116 2.85 -25.63 2.87
C ALA A 116 3.30 -26.86 2.06
N THR A 117 2.67 -28.03 2.20
CA THR A 117 2.91 -29.19 1.33
C THR A 117 2.13 -29.19 0.02
N ASP A 118 1.11 -28.34 -0.13
CA ASP A 118 0.16 -28.40 -1.26
C ASP A 118 0.50 -27.46 -2.43
N LEU A 119 1.59 -26.67 -2.32
CA LEU A 119 2.07 -25.78 -3.37
C LEU A 119 2.20 -26.51 -4.72
N PRO A 120 1.64 -25.98 -5.83
CA PRO A 120 1.55 -26.70 -7.10
C PRO A 120 2.91 -27.23 -7.61
N PRO A 121 2.98 -28.48 -8.11
CA PRO A 121 4.23 -29.07 -8.58
C PRO A 121 4.79 -28.29 -9.79
N GLY A 122 5.80 -27.48 -9.52
CA GLY A 122 6.42 -26.58 -10.51
C GLY A 122 7.15 -25.36 -9.91
N TYR A 123 6.86 -24.98 -8.67
CA TYR A 123 7.56 -23.90 -7.97
C TYR A 123 8.79 -24.40 -7.20
N ASP A 124 9.99 -23.91 -7.54
CA ASP A 124 11.18 -24.17 -6.72
C ASP A 124 11.15 -23.29 -5.47
N CYS A 125 10.91 -23.92 -4.32
CA CYS A 125 10.82 -23.24 -3.03
C CYS A 125 12.19 -22.99 -2.38
N LYS A 126 13.24 -23.70 -2.81
CA LYS A 126 14.57 -23.67 -2.17
C LYS A 126 15.26 -22.29 -2.19
N PRO A 127 15.11 -21.44 -3.23
CA PRO A 127 15.65 -20.07 -3.24
C PRO A 127 15.06 -19.13 -2.18
N TYR A 128 13.95 -19.55 -1.53
CA TYR A 128 13.12 -18.77 -0.63
C TYR A 128 13.05 -19.37 0.78
N GLU A 129 13.83 -20.41 1.10
CA GLU A 129 13.74 -21.16 2.36
C GLU A 129 13.89 -20.27 3.61
N GLY A 130 14.64 -19.15 3.52
CA GLY A 130 14.74 -18.16 4.60
C GLY A 130 13.42 -17.52 5.05
N TYR A 131 12.38 -17.55 4.21
CA TYR A 131 11.05 -17.06 4.54
C TYR A 131 10.22 -18.02 5.42
N ARG A 132 10.67 -19.27 5.65
CA ARG A 132 9.98 -20.20 6.57
C ARG A 132 10.18 -19.89 8.06
N HIS A 133 11.24 -19.15 8.38
CA HIS A 133 11.72 -18.95 9.75
C HIS A 133 12.09 -17.48 9.99
N LEU A 134 11.12 -16.58 9.75
CA LEU A 134 11.24 -15.17 10.10
C LEU A 134 10.98 -14.95 11.59
N ARG A 135 11.57 -13.89 12.16
CA ARG A 135 11.36 -13.47 13.55
C ARG A 135 9.88 -13.14 13.85
N HIS A 136 9.48 -13.39 15.09
CA HIS A 136 8.16 -13.01 15.62
C HIS A 136 8.20 -11.79 16.56
N GLU A 137 9.40 -11.33 16.92
CA GLU A 137 9.63 -10.16 17.77
C GLU A 137 10.80 -9.31 17.25
N LEU A 138 10.89 -8.05 17.70
CA LEU A 138 12.00 -7.17 17.39
C LEU A 138 13.16 -7.35 18.37
N PRO A 139 14.41 -6.97 18.02
CA PRO A 139 15.54 -6.95 18.96
C PRO A 139 15.34 -6.03 20.17
N LEU A 140 14.43 -5.03 20.06
CA LEU A 140 14.03 -4.15 21.13
C LEU A 140 12.79 -4.70 21.84
N SER A 141 12.79 -4.69 23.18
CA SER A 141 11.65 -5.09 24.01
C SER A 141 10.71 -3.93 24.38
N ALA A 142 11.12 -2.68 24.10
CA ALA A 142 10.34 -1.47 24.33
C ALA A 142 10.80 -0.36 23.38
N ASP A 143 9.94 0.66 23.21
CA ASP A 143 10.27 1.90 22.50
C ASP A 143 10.80 2.94 23.50
N ASP A 144 12.13 3.10 23.54
CA ASP A 144 12.83 4.05 24.42
C ASP A 144 13.33 5.31 23.69
N ARG A 145 12.79 5.59 22.49
CA ARG A 145 13.18 6.74 21.66
C ARG A 145 13.06 8.07 22.44
N PRO A 146 13.98 9.03 22.21
CA PRO A 146 13.84 10.38 22.75
C PRO A 146 12.50 11.02 22.35
N SER A 147 11.73 11.47 23.34
CA SER A 147 10.38 12.03 23.12
C SER A 147 10.46 13.44 22.51
N VAL A 148 10.34 13.53 21.18
CA VAL A 148 10.28 14.80 20.46
C VAL A 148 8.83 15.15 20.11
N SER A 149 8.38 16.35 20.46
CA SER A 149 7.03 16.82 20.13
C SER A 149 6.92 17.11 18.62
N LEU A 150 5.98 16.47 17.92
CA LEU A 150 5.71 16.74 16.50
C LEU A 150 5.40 18.23 16.24
N TRP A 151 4.71 18.89 17.17
CA TRP A 151 4.45 20.33 17.11
C TRP A 151 5.72 21.17 17.18
N SER A 152 6.74 20.75 17.94
CA SER A 152 8.02 21.49 18.03
C SER A 152 8.77 21.55 16.69
N VAL A 153 8.64 20.50 15.87
CA VAL A 153 9.17 20.43 14.49
C VAL A 153 8.30 21.23 13.52
N LEU A 154 6.98 21.08 13.59
CA LEU A 154 6.04 21.66 12.61
C LEU A 154 5.75 23.15 12.82
N LYS A 155 5.80 23.68 14.04
CA LYS A 155 5.44 25.09 14.35
C LYS A 155 6.22 26.13 13.53
N ASN A 156 7.48 25.83 13.21
CA ASN A 156 8.36 26.72 12.44
C ASN A 156 8.16 26.60 10.92
N SER A 157 7.23 25.74 10.49
CA SER A 157 7.02 25.35 9.08
C SER A 157 5.59 25.57 8.59
N ILE A 158 4.73 26.21 9.40
CA ILE A 158 3.42 26.71 8.99
C ILE A 158 3.60 27.64 7.78
N GLY A 159 2.86 27.38 6.69
CA GLY A 159 2.94 28.17 5.46
C GLY A 159 4.19 27.94 4.59
N LYS A 160 5.08 27.02 4.97
CA LYS A 160 6.23 26.61 4.14
C LYS A 160 5.90 25.37 3.33
N ASP A 161 6.67 25.15 2.26
CA ASP A 161 6.70 23.90 1.51
C ASP A 161 7.17 22.75 2.41
N LEU A 162 6.21 21.89 2.77
CA LEU A 162 6.39 20.78 3.72
C LEU A 162 7.34 19.71 3.21
N THR A 163 7.48 19.57 1.88
CA THR A 163 8.34 18.56 1.26
C THR A 163 9.81 18.77 1.60
N LYS A 164 10.17 19.99 2.06
CA LYS A 164 11.52 20.40 2.46
C LYS A 164 11.78 20.29 3.97
N ILE A 165 10.82 19.80 4.75
CA ILE A 165 11.00 19.55 6.19
C ILE A 165 11.68 18.18 6.36
N SER A 166 12.90 18.16 6.91
CA SER A 166 13.47 16.92 7.43
C SER A 166 12.93 16.65 8.83
N PHE A 167 12.33 15.48 9.02
CA PHE A 167 11.93 15.01 10.34
C PHE A 167 13.11 14.31 11.04
N PRO A 168 13.35 14.59 12.34
CA PRO A 168 14.28 13.82 13.16
C PRO A 168 13.98 12.32 13.11
N VAL A 169 15.02 11.49 13.22
CA VAL A 169 14.85 10.01 13.13
C VAL A 169 13.95 9.47 14.25
N SER A 170 13.78 10.17 15.37
CA SER A 170 12.83 9.83 16.44
C SER A 170 11.36 9.75 15.98
N PHE A 171 11.01 10.37 14.84
CA PHE A 171 9.67 10.24 14.23
C PHE A 171 9.56 9.08 13.25
N ASN A 172 10.64 8.35 12.97
CA ASN A 172 10.61 7.21 12.08
C ASN A 172 10.07 5.95 12.78
N GLU A 173 9.47 5.05 12.01
CA GLU A 173 9.32 3.62 12.38
C GLU A 173 10.41 2.80 11.65
N PRO A 174 10.81 1.60 12.14
CA PRO A 174 11.90 0.79 11.55
C PRO A 174 11.53 0.11 10.22
N THR A 175 10.60 0.67 9.45
CA THR A 175 10.16 0.18 8.14
C THR A 175 10.46 1.19 7.03
N SER A 176 10.81 0.71 5.84
CA SER A 176 10.81 1.50 4.61
C SER A 176 9.38 1.68 4.10
N MET A 177 9.08 2.71 3.31
CA MET A 177 7.76 2.84 2.68
C MET A 177 7.45 1.65 1.76
N LEU A 178 8.46 0.97 1.22
CA LEU A 178 8.28 -0.27 0.44
C LEU A 178 7.76 -1.44 1.29
N GLN A 179 8.21 -1.54 2.55
CA GLN A 179 7.69 -2.49 3.53
C GLN A 179 6.29 -2.07 3.98
N ARG A 180 6.07 -0.77 4.22
CA ARG A 180 4.74 -0.24 4.55
C ARG A 180 3.71 -0.44 3.44
N MET A 181 4.14 -0.49 2.19
CA MET A 181 3.32 -0.87 1.04
C MET A 181 3.06 -2.39 0.99
N ALA A 182 4.03 -3.22 1.38
CA ALA A 182 3.84 -4.67 1.48
C ALA A 182 2.83 -5.10 2.56
N GLU A 183 2.55 -4.25 3.55
CA GLU A 183 1.46 -4.45 4.53
C GLU A 183 0.06 -4.50 3.90
N ASP A 184 -0.10 -4.05 2.64
CA ASP A 184 -1.30 -4.31 1.84
C ASP A 184 -1.59 -5.82 1.72
N MET A 185 -0.57 -6.68 1.83
CA MET A 185 -0.68 -8.13 1.75
C MET A 185 -0.93 -8.83 3.09
N GLU A 186 -1.12 -8.10 4.21
CA GLU A 186 -1.32 -8.72 5.53
C GLU A 186 -2.55 -9.64 5.57
N PHE A 187 -3.60 -9.31 4.80
CA PHE A 187 -4.86 -10.06 4.72
C PHE A 187 -5.20 -10.56 3.29
N SER A 188 -4.19 -11.08 2.58
CA SER A 188 -4.36 -11.59 1.20
C SER A 188 -5.40 -12.72 1.05
N GLU A 189 -5.72 -13.43 2.12
CA GLU A 189 -6.77 -14.45 2.20
C GLU A 189 -8.16 -13.93 1.76
N CYS A 190 -8.43 -12.63 1.86
CA CYS A 190 -9.63 -12.02 1.29
C CYS A 190 -9.70 -12.22 -0.24
N LEU A 191 -8.56 -12.11 -0.94
CA LEU A 191 -8.48 -12.40 -2.38
C LEU A 191 -8.58 -13.91 -2.67
N ASP A 192 -8.14 -14.78 -1.75
CA ASP A 192 -8.34 -16.23 -1.87
C ASP A 192 -9.81 -16.63 -1.74
N VAL A 193 -10.58 -15.95 -0.89
CA VAL A 193 -12.05 -16.11 -0.85
C VAL A 193 -12.65 -15.63 -2.17
N ALA A 194 -12.29 -14.41 -2.61
CA ALA A 194 -12.81 -13.82 -3.84
C ALA A 194 -12.55 -14.74 -5.06
N ALA A 195 -11.32 -15.21 -5.27
CA ALA A 195 -10.97 -16.08 -6.41
C ALA A 195 -11.68 -17.46 -6.39
N LYS A 196 -12.28 -17.86 -5.25
CA LYS A 196 -13.01 -19.12 -5.07
C LYS A 196 -14.54 -18.94 -5.07
N ASP A 197 -15.07 -17.71 -5.02
CA ASP A 197 -16.51 -17.44 -4.97
C ASP A 197 -17.13 -17.30 -6.37
N ARG A 198 -18.28 -17.95 -6.59
CA ARG A 198 -18.98 -17.96 -7.88
C ARG A 198 -19.71 -16.63 -8.15
N ASP A 199 -20.18 -15.94 -7.12
CA ASP A 199 -20.93 -14.69 -7.25
C ASP A 199 -19.98 -13.49 -7.36
N ALA A 200 -20.03 -12.78 -8.50
CA ALA A 200 -19.21 -11.59 -8.75
C ALA A 200 -19.44 -10.46 -7.72
N LEU A 201 -20.65 -10.39 -7.16
CA LEU A 201 -21.05 -9.37 -6.19
C LEU A 201 -20.53 -9.72 -4.78
N ARG A 202 -20.36 -11.02 -4.46
CA ARG A 202 -19.56 -11.46 -3.31
C ARG A 202 -18.07 -11.24 -3.54
N ARG A 203 -17.53 -11.56 -4.73
CA ARG A 203 -16.11 -11.34 -5.05
C ARG A 203 -15.68 -9.89 -4.86
N ILE A 204 -16.43 -8.92 -5.40
CA ILE A 204 -16.09 -7.49 -5.26
C ILE A 204 -16.14 -7.01 -3.79
N ALA A 205 -17.01 -7.58 -2.96
CA ALA A 205 -17.05 -7.29 -1.52
C ALA A 205 -15.77 -7.74 -0.80
N TYR A 206 -15.26 -8.94 -1.12
CA TYR A 206 -13.98 -9.42 -0.57
C TYR A 206 -12.77 -8.66 -1.12
N VAL A 207 -12.78 -8.22 -2.39
CA VAL A 207 -11.73 -7.33 -2.94
C VAL A 207 -11.75 -5.96 -2.24
N ALA A 208 -12.93 -5.41 -1.91
CA ALA A 208 -13.04 -4.19 -1.12
C ALA A 208 -12.58 -4.37 0.33
N ALA A 209 -12.87 -5.53 0.94
CA ALA A 209 -12.38 -5.86 2.27
C ALA A 209 -10.85 -5.97 2.30
N PHE A 210 -10.24 -6.62 1.31
CA PHE A 210 -8.80 -6.62 1.08
C PHE A 210 -8.24 -5.19 0.97
N GLY A 211 -8.82 -4.36 0.08
CA GLY A 211 -8.38 -2.99 -0.17
C GLY A 211 -8.51 -2.02 1.03
N MET A 212 -9.32 -2.37 2.03
CA MET A 212 -9.46 -1.66 3.31
C MET A 212 -8.60 -2.26 4.44
N SER A 213 -8.35 -3.56 4.42
CA SER A 213 -7.74 -4.30 5.53
C SER A 213 -6.43 -3.70 6.06
N ASN A 214 -5.63 -3.08 5.20
CA ASN A 214 -4.34 -2.49 5.54
C ASN A 214 -4.42 -1.27 6.48
N TYR A 215 -5.55 -0.54 6.53
CA TYR A 215 -5.71 0.61 7.44
C TYR A 215 -5.67 0.16 8.92
N SER A 216 -6.05 -1.08 9.21
CA SER A 216 -5.93 -1.68 10.54
C SER A 216 -4.47 -1.72 11.06
N SER A 217 -3.49 -1.77 10.15
CA SER A 217 -2.07 -1.77 10.53
C SER A 217 -1.66 -0.42 11.12
N THR A 218 -2.32 0.70 10.77
CA THR A 218 -1.91 2.07 11.16
C THR A 218 -2.17 2.41 12.62
N ILE A 219 -3.05 1.66 13.31
CA ILE A 219 -3.47 1.94 14.70
C ILE A 219 -2.24 2.06 15.61
N GLY A 220 -2.07 3.24 16.22
CA GLY A 220 -0.96 3.57 17.12
C GLY A 220 0.37 3.92 16.44
N ARG A 221 0.51 3.77 15.12
CA ARG A 221 1.76 4.00 14.37
C ARG A 221 1.88 5.45 13.90
N ILE A 222 1.95 6.36 14.86
CA ILE A 222 2.11 7.81 14.65
C ILE A 222 3.60 8.13 14.37
N ALA A 223 4.12 7.47 13.34
CA ALA A 223 5.51 7.49 12.91
C ALA A 223 5.55 7.43 11.38
N LYS A 224 6.63 7.94 10.80
CA LYS A 224 6.87 7.96 9.36
C LYS A 224 7.74 6.76 8.98
N PRO A 225 7.40 5.94 7.98
CA PRO A 225 8.38 5.00 7.42
C PRO A 225 9.58 5.76 6.82
N PHE A 226 10.73 5.11 6.74
CA PHE A 226 11.88 5.63 6.01
C PHE A 226 11.49 5.88 4.55
N ASN A 227 11.81 7.08 4.05
CA ASN A 227 11.59 7.40 2.65
C ASN A 227 12.55 6.56 1.81
N PRO A 228 12.08 5.73 0.86
CA PRO A 228 12.97 4.86 0.12
C PRO A 228 13.95 5.66 -0.73
N MET A 229 15.14 5.11 -0.90
CA MET A 229 16.11 5.62 -1.85
C MET A 229 15.62 5.33 -3.28
N LEU A 230 15.96 6.16 -4.26
CA LEU A 230 15.65 5.89 -5.67
C LEU A 230 16.27 4.54 -6.08
N SER A 231 15.49 3.68 -6.72
CA SER A 231 15.86 2.27 -7.04
C SER A 231 16.03 1.33 -5.83
N GLU A 232 15.64 1.75 -4.61
CA GLU A 232 15.45 0.84 -3.46
C GLU A 232 14.39 -0.20 -3.82
N THR A 233 14.60 -1.45 -3.42
CA THR A 233 13.66 -2.55 -3.63
C THR A 233 13.23 -3.19 -2.32
N PHE A 234 12.17 -3.99 -2.38
CA PHE A 234 11.80 -4.89 -1.30
C PHE A 234 11.09 -6.12 -1.87
N GLU A 235 11.59 -7.32 -1.55
CA GLU A 235 10.90 -8.59 -1.81
C GLU A 235 10.31 -9.21 -0.53
N TYR A 236 9.24 -9.99 -0.67
CA TYR A 236 8.68 -10.83 0.39
C TYR A 236 8.06 -12.11 -0.19
N VAL A 237 8.15 -13.23 0.52
CA VAL A 237 7.48 -14.49 0.15
C VAL A 237 6.74 -15.02 1.37
N SER A 238 5.46 -15.39 1.18
CA SER A 238 4.66 -16.13 2.15
C SER A 238 4.36 -17.49 1.57
N PHE A 239 4.87 -18.54 2.21
CA PHE A 239 4.55 -19.92 1.86
C PHE A 239 3.13 -20.28 2.30
N ASP A 240 2.72 -19.78 3.46
CA ASP A 240 1.42 -20.07 4.07
C ASP A 240 0.27 -19.32 3.40
N LYS A 241 0.49 -18.15 2.78
CA LYS A 241 -0.52 -17.43 1.98
C LYS A 241 -0.26 -17.53 0.46
N GLU A 242 0.59 -18.47 0.05
CA GLU A 242 0.92 -18.81 -1.35
C GLU A 242 1.23 -17.63 -2.28
N TYR A 243 1.89 -16.56 -1.79
CA TYR A 243 2.24 -15.41 -2.62
C TYR A 243 3.71 -15.00 -2.52
N ARG A 244 4.18 -14.32 -3.58
CA ARG A 244 5.43 -13.54 -3.54
C ARG A 244 5.21 -12.12 -4.03
N TYR A 245 5.85 -11.17 -3.35
CA TYR A 245 5.73 -9.73 -3.51
C TYR A 245 7.09 -9.13 -3.88
N VAL A 246 7.11 -8.15 -4.76
CA VAL A 246 8.27 -7.31 -5.07
C VAL A 246 7.84 -5.85 -5.25
N SER A 247 8.69 -4.92 -4.85
CA SER A 247 8.47 -3.48 -5.06
C SER A 247 9.77 -2.74 -5.36
N GLU A 248 9.66 -1.58 -6.00
CA GLU A 248 10.76 -0.67 -6.33
C GLU A 248 10.35 0.79 -6.12
N GLN A 249 11.27 1.61 -5.62
CA GLN A 249 11.14 3.07 -5.63
C GLN A 249 11.44 3.63 -7.03
N VAL A 250 10.41 3.63 -7.89
CA VAL A 250 10.49 4.01 -9.30
C VAL A 250 10.73 5.51 -9.53
N SER A 251 10.37 6.38 -8.58
CA SER A 251 10.64 7.83 -8.64
C SER A 251 10.90 8.43 -7.27
N HIS A 252 11.64 9.53 -7.20
CA HIS A 252 11.92 10.25 -5.95
C HIS A 252 11.40 11.71 -5.94
N HIS A 253 11.17 12.32 -7.11
CA HIS A 253 10.58 13.67 -7.25
C HIS A 253 9.55 13.70 -8.39
N PRO A 254 8.24 13.44 -8.14
CA PRO A 254 7.65 13.07 -6.84
C PRO A 254 8.07 11.66 -6.39
N PRO A 255 8.00 11.33 -5.08
CA PRO A 255 8.27 9.99 -4.59
C PRO A 255 7.15 9.04 -5.03
N ILE A 256 7.49 8.02 -5.82
CA ILE A 256 6.56 6.97 -6.25
C ILE A 256 7.22 5.61 -5.98
N SER A 257 6.50 4.73 -5.30
CA SER A 257 6.83 3.31 -5.14
C SER A 257 5.88 2.47 -5.98
N ALA A 258 6.37 1.48 -6.72
CA ALA A 258 5.56 0.50 -7.45
C ALA A 258 5.67 -0.88 -6.82
N CYS A 259 4.61 -1.69 -6.85
CA CYS A 259 4.66 -3.08 -6.40
C CYS A 259 3.94 -4.05 -7.33
N TRP A 260 4.31 -5.33 -7.20
CA TRP A 260 3.64 -6.47 -7.80
C TRP A 260 3.68 -7.66 -6.83
N ALA A 261 2.54 -8.29 -6.60
CA ALA A 261 2.40 -9.57 -5.92
C ALA A 261 1.72 -10.59 -6.83
N GLU A 262 2.22 -11.83 -6.84
CA GLU A 262 1.62 -12.95 -7.57
C GLU A 262 1.34 -14.15 -6.66
N SER A 263 0.14 -14.70 -6.82
CA SER A 263 -0.37 -15.95 -6.24
C SER A 263 -0.88 -16.86 -7.39
N PRO A 264 -1.07 -18.18 -7.17
CA PRO A 264 -1.79 -19.04 -8.13
C PRO A 264 -3.25 -18.62 -8.39
N LEU A 265 -3.85 -17.81 -7.52
CA LEU A 265 -5.26 -17.43 -7.55
C LEU A 265 -5.53 -15.98 -7.95
N TRP A 266 -4.54 -15.09 -7.78
CA TRP A 266 -4.69 -13.66 -8.03
C TRP A 266 -3.35 -12.96 -8.25
N HIS A 267 -3.40 -11.75 -8.79
CA HIS A 267 -2.31 -10.78 -8.74
C HIS A 267 -2.78 -9.51 -8.02
N TYR A 268 -1.87 -8.84 -7.32
CA TYR A 268 -2.08 -7.50 -6.77
C TYR A 268 -0.96 -6.57 -7.23
N PHE A 269 -1.29 -5.35 -7.65
CA PHE A 269 -0.30 -4.36 -8.06
C PHE A 269 -0.83 -2.94 -7.89
N GLY A 270 0.06 -1.97 -7.91
CA GLY A 270 -0.30 -0.56 -7.79
C GLY A 270 0.89 0.31 -7.43
N GLU A 271 0.62 1.58 -7.13
CA GLU A 271 1.63 2.54 -6.71
C GLU A 271 1.27 3.28 -5.42
N VAL A 272 2.29 3.61 -4.64
CA VAL A 272 2.22 4.67 -3.63
C VAL A 272 2.66 5.96 -4.30
N ASP A 273 1.67 6.73 -4.76
CA ASP A 273 1.78 8.15 -5.10
C ASP A 273 0.79 8.92 -4.20
N ALA A 274 1.22 10.01 -3.58
CA ALA A 274 0.41 10.74 -2.60
C ALA A 274 0.79 12.22 -2.48
N LYS A 275 -0.24 13.07 -2.33
CA LYS A 275 -0.11 14.51 -2.09
C LYS A 275 -0.34 14.81 -0.61
N ASN A 276 0.67 15.39 0.02
CA ASN A 276 0.65 15.75 1.45
C ASN A 276 0.21 17.20 1.66
N LYS A 277 -0.69 17.44 2.62
CA LYS A 277 -1.22 18.78 2.95
C LYS A 277 -1.28 19.00 4.46
N PHE A 278 -0.61 20.04 4.94
CA PHE A 278 -0.72 20.49 6.33
C PHE A 278 -1.74 21.63 6.42
N THR A 279 -2.74 21.47 7.28
CA THR A 279 -3.79 22.47 7.54
C THR A 279 -3.47 23.38 8.72
N GLY A 280 -2.29 23.22 9.32
CA GLY A 280 -1.92 23.81 10.60
C GLY A 280 -2.36 22.96 11.79
N LYS A 281 -3.58 22.39 11.77
CA LYS A 281 -4.14 21.53 12.83
C LYS A 281 -3.99 20.02 12.54
N SER A 282 -3.94 19.65 11.27
CA SER A 282 -3.79 18.28 10.79
C SER A 282 -2.77 18.18 9.66
N PHE A 283 -2.27 16.96 9.44
CA PHE A 283 -1.47 16.57 8.29
C PHE A 283 -2.26 15.51 7.52
N GLU A 284 -2.72 15.85 6.33
CA GLU A 284 -3.46 14.97 5.42
C GLU A 284 -2.49 14.35 4.40
N ILE A 285 -2.60 13.05 4.21
CA ILE A 285 -1.96 12.27 3.16
C ILE A 285 -3.08 11.84 2.21
N ARG A 286 -3.07 12.35 0.98
CA ARG A 286 -4.09 12.07 -0.04
C ARG A 286 -3.48 11.21 -1.15
N PRO A 287 -3.75 9.89 -1.18
CA PRO A 287 -3.28 9.02 -2.26
C PRO A 287 -3.81 9.49 -3.63
N THR A 288 -2.97 9.38 -4.65
CA THR A 288 -3.31 9.64 -6.06
C THR A 288 -3.13 8.41 -6.93
N GLY A 289 -2.29 7.46 -6.51
CA GLY A 289 -2.10 6.18 -7.20
C GLY A 289 -3.33 5.27 -7.19
N VAL A 290 -3.41 4.41 -8.20
CA VAL A 290 -4.42 3.36 -8.32
C VAL A 290 -3.85 2.04 -7.81
N ALA A 291 -4.67 1.29 -7.08
CA ALA A 291 -4.42 -0.09 -6.67
C ALA A 291 -5.32 -1.02 -7.49
N HIS A 292 -4.79 -2.20 -7.84
CA HIS A 292 -5.39 -3.14 -8.76
C HIS A 292 -5.33 -4.57 -8.21
N ALA A 293 -6.37 -5.35 -8.47
CA ALA A 293 -6.37 -6.79 -8.23
C ALA A 293 -6.89 -7.53 -9.46
N GLU A 294 -6.23 -8.62 -9.83
CA GLU A 294 -6.68 -9.56 -10.86
C GLU A 294 -7.03 -10.89 -10.20
N LEU A 295 -8.27 -11.37 -10.36
CA LEU A 295 -8.66 -12.72 -9.93
C LEU A 295 -8.53 -13.71 -11.10
N LEU A 296 -7.90 -14.85 -10.85
CA LEU A 296 -7.66 -15.91 -11.83
C LEU A 296 -8.77 -16.97 -11.74
N LEU A 297 -9.91 -16.67 -12.34
CA LEU A 297 -11.10 -17.52 -12.31
C LEU A 297 -10.98 -18.69 -13.31
N PRO A 298 -11.60 -19.85 -13.06
CA PRO A 298 -11.76 -20.88 -14.09
C PRO A 298 -12.50 -20.37 -15.34
N GLU A 299 -11.99 -20.70 -16.53
CA GLU A 299 -12.52 -20.26 -17.82
C GLU A 299 -14.00 -20.63 -18.01
N GLU A 300 -14.44 -21.75 -17.42
CA GLU A 300 -15.83 -22.20 -17.41
C GLU A 300 -16.82 -21.27 -16.67
N TRP A 301 -16.35 -20.31 -15.87
CA TRP A 301 -17.23 -19.36 -15.13
C TRP A 301 -17.53 -18.12 -15.97
N ALA A 302 -16.58 -17.72 -16.83
CA ALA A 302 -16.63 -16.50 -17.63
C ALA A 302 -15.81 -16.69 -18.93
N PRO A 303 -16.31 -17.46 -19.92
CA PRO A 303 -15.54 -17.83 -21.11
C PRO A 303 -15.17 -16.64 -22.01
N ASP A 304 -15.89 -15.51 -21.87
CA ASP A 304 -15.68 -14.29 -22.62
C ASP A 304 -14.63 -13.35 -21.99
N TYR A 305 -14.09 -13.67 -20.80
CA TYR A 305 -13.08 -12.84 -20.13
C TYR A 305 -11.67 -13.04 -20.73
N PRO A 306 -10.76 -12.06 -20.59
CA PRO A 306 -9.37 -12.18 -21.03
C PRO A 306 -8.70 -13.43 -20.44
N LYS A 307 -8.01 -14.22 -21.26
CA LYS A 307 -7.35 -15.46 -20.80
C LYS A 307 -6.02 -15.14 -20.10
N SER A 308 -5.69 -15.90 -19.05
CA SER A 308 -4.40 -15.77 -18.36
C SER A 308 -3.25 -16.21 -19.29
N GLU A 309 -2.23 -15.37 -19.43
CA GLU A 309 -0.99 -15.71 -20.15
C GLU A 309 -0.25 -16.90 -19.50
N LYS A 310 -0.37 -17.02 -18.16
CA LYS A 310 0.45 -17.91 -17.33
C LYS A 310 -0.25 -19.22 -16.99
N PHE A 311 -1.56 -19.20 -16.77
CA PHE A 311 -2.34 -20.35 -16.29
C PHE A 311 -3.39 -20.78 -17.31
N LYS A 312 -3.23 -21.97 -17.90
CA LYS A 312 -4.19 -22.53 -18.86
C LYS A 312 -5.53 -22.86 -18.17
N GLY A 313 -6.64 -22.59 -18.87
CA GLY A 313 -7.99 -22.78 -18.32
C GLY A 313 -8.38 -21.73 -17.28
N LYS A 314 -7.65 -20.61 -17.19
CA LYS A 314 -7.96 -19.46 -16.33
C LYS A 314 -8.22 -18.20 -17.15
N VAL A 315 -9.14 -17.38 -16.66
CA VAL A 315 -9.46 -16.04 -17.15
C VAL A 315 -9.24 -14.99 -16.07
N VAL A 316 -9.12 -13.73 -16.49
CA VAL A 316 -8.71 -12.59 -15.65
C VAL A 316 -9.88 -11.64 -15.43
N GLU A 317 -10.33 -11.55 -14.18
CA GLU A 317 -11.26 -10.53 -13.72
C GLU A 317 -10.51 -9.42 -13.02
N HIS A 318 -10.60 -8.18 -13.52
CA HIS A 318 -9.78 -7.06 -13.07
C HIS A 318 -10.61 -6.06 -12.25
N TYR A 319 -10.04 -5.65 -11.13
CA TYR A 319 -10.59 -4.69 -10.19
C TYR A 319 -9.61 -3.54 -9.97
N SER A 320 -10.11 -2.32 -9.77
CA SER A 320 -9.28 -1.18 -9.37
C SER A 320 -9.95 -0.29 -8.33
N TRP A 321 -9.14 0.36 -7.47
CA TRP A 321 -9.60 1.36 -6.51
C TRP A 321 -8.50 2.40 -6.21
N LYS A 322 -8.90 3.53 -5.61
CA LYS A 322 -7.97 4.52 -5.04
C LYS A 322 -8.07 4.47 -3.51
N LYS A 323 -6.92 4.58 -2.82
CA LYS A 323 -6.85 4.60 -1.35
C LYS A 323 -7.40 5.92 -0.79
N VAL A 324 -7.96 5.87 0.43
CA VAL A 324 -8.64 7.03 1.06
C VAL A 324 -7.68 7.98 1.76
N THR A 325 -8.18 9.14 2.19
CA THR A 325 -7.34 10.15 2.85
C THR A 325 -6.97 9.68 4.26
N THR A 326 -5.68 9.73 4.60
CA THR A 326 -5.20 9.54 5.98
C THR A 326 -4.93 10.89 6.62
N CYS A 327 -5.38 11.08 7.85
CA CYS A 327 -5.27 12.32 8.60
C CYS A 327 -4.56 12.08 9.93
N VAL A 328 -3.43 12.75 10.15
CA VAL A 328 -2.79 12.84 11.46
C VAL A 328 -3.20 14.15 12.10
N SER A 329 -3.78 14.11 13.31
CA SER A 329 -4.27 15.30 14.02
C SER A 329 -3.84 15.27 15.50
N GLY A 330 -4.32 16.21 16.33
CA GLY A 330 -4.15 16.18 17.79
C GLY A 330 -2.75 16.49 18.35
N PHE A 331 -1.71 16.50 17.52
CA PHE A 331 -0.31 16.74 17.93
C PHE A 331 -0.03 18.11 18.58
N ILE A 332 -0.87 19.12 18.37
CA ILE A 332 -0.78 20.42 19.06
C ILE A 332 -1.09 20.26 20.56
N LEU A 333 -2.05 19.39 20.90
CA LEU A 333 -2.50 19.10 22.26
C LEU A 333 -1.73 17.92 22.89
N ALA A 334 -0.64 17.47 22.26
CA ALA A 334 0.14 16.29 22.64
C ALA A 334 -0.68 14.97 22.75
N GLN A 335 -1.83 14.92 22.10
CA GLN A 335 -2.67 13.71 21.96
C GLN A 335 -2.84 13.40 20.48
N PRO A 336 -1.77 12.99 19.77
CA PRO A 336 -1.86 12.76 18.35
C PRO A 336 -2.74 11.55 18.05
N SER A 337 -3.47 11.60 16.94
CA SER A 337 -4.32 10.52 16.45
C SER A 337 -4.15 10.35 14.93
N ILE A 338 -4.39 9.14 14.45
CA ILE A 338 -4.54 8.80 13.04
C ILE A 338 -6.02 8.50 12.80
N ASP A 339 -6.54 9.03 11.69
CA ASP A 339 -7.90 8.77 11.21
C ASP A 339 -7.88 8.58 9.68
N HIS A 340 -8.89 7.91 9.14
CA HIS A 340 -9.03 7.63 7.71
C HIS A 340 -10.43 8.03 7.27
N TYR A 341 -10.58 8.76 6.17
CA TYR A 341 -11.89 9.23 5.70
C TYR A 341 -12.02 9.36 4.19
N GLY A 342 -13.27 9.26 3.72
CA GLY A 342 -13.67 9.36 2.32
C GLY A 342 -14.10 8.02 1.74
N ASP A 343 -14.53 8.03 0.48
CA ASP A 343 -15.04 6.85 -0.20
C ASP A 343 -13.92 6.09 -0.92
N MET A 344 -13.81 4.79 -0.63
CA MET A 344 -13.07 3.84 -1.44
C MET A 344 -14.05 3.17 -2.40
N VAL A 345 -13.91 3.46 -3.69
CA VAL A 345 -14.73 2.85 -4.76
C VAL A 345 -13.90 1.78 -5.46
N VAL A 346 -14.28 0.52 -5.29
CA VAL A 346 -13.79 -0.63 -6.05
C VAL A 346 -14.72 -0.87 -7.22
N THR A 347 -14.17 -0.98 -8.43
CA THR A 347 -14.93 -1.29 -9.66
C THR A 347 -14.47 -2.62 -10.24
N ASN A 348 -15.40 -3.48 -10.68
CA ASN A 348 -15.12 -4.66 -11.49
C ASN A 348 -15.20 -4.29 -12.98
N HIS A 349 -14.07 -4.36 -13.69
CA HIS A 349 -13.96 -3.97 -15.11
C HIS A 349 -14.48 -5.02 -16.09
N ARG A 350 -15.01 -6.16 -15.61
CA ARG A 350 -15.64 -7.18 -16.46
C ARG A 350 -17.15 -7.22 -16.36
N THR A 351 -17.72 -6.86 -15.20
CA THR A 351 -19.17 -6.80 -14.99
C THR A 351 -19.73 -5.38 -14.98
N GLY A 352 -18.95 -4.40 -14.54
CA GLY A 352 -19.42 -3.04 -14.25
C GLY A 352 -19.95 -2.84 -12.82
N ASP A 353 -19.90 -3.88 -11.98
CA ASP A 353 -20.33 -3.79 -10.57
C ASP A 353 -19.37 -2.92 -9.75
N GLN A 354 -19.88 -2.32 -8.67
CA GLN A 354 -19.08 -1.50 -7.76
C GLN A 354 -19.31 -1.84 -6.28
N CYS A 355 -18.24 -1.82 -5.51
CA CYS A 355 -18.30 -1.81 -4.05
C CYS A 355 -17.76 -0.47 -3.53
N ILE A 356 -18.56 0.21 -2.71
CA ILE A 356 -18.25 1.54 -2.16
C ILE A 356 -18.16 1.37 -0.65
N LEU A 357 -16.97 1.62 -0.09
CA LEU A 357 -16.76 1.69 1.36
C LEU A 357 -16.49 3.14 1.77
N THR A 358 -17.40 3.74 2.51
CA THR A 358 -17.28 5.08 3.08
C THR A 358 -16.63 4.99 4.45
N PHE A 359 -15.42 5.53 4.57
CA PHE A 359 -14.73 5.71 5.84
C PHE A 359 -15.30 6.96 6.50
N LYS A 360 -16.06 6.80 7.59
CA LYS A 360 -16.64 7.94 8.32
C LYS A 360 -15.51 8.70 9.05
N PRO A 361 -15.42 10.03 8.90
CA PRO A 361 -14.45 10.83 9.65
C PRO A 361 -14.84 10.83 11.14
N ARG A 362 -13.85 10.75 12.03
CA ARG A 362 -14.09 10.76 13.48
C ARG A 362 -14.83 12.03 13.92
N GLY A 363 -16.09 11.89 14.34
CA GLY A 363 -16.90 12.99 14.87
C GLY A 363 -16.38 13.55 16.19
N TRP A 364 -16.86 14.73 16.58
CA TRP A 364 -16.38 15.47 17.76
C TRP A 364 -16.53 14.70 19.08
N ARG A 365 -17.56 13.87 19.20
CA ARG A 365 -17.78 12.98 20.37
C ARG A 365 -17.00 11.66 20.28
N GLY A 366 -16.41 11.35 19.12
CA GLY A 366 -15.60 10.16 18.91
C GLY A 366 -16.35 8.84 18.91
N ARG A 367 -17.69 8.85 18.70
CA ARG A 367 -18.54 7.64 18.58
C ARG A 367 -18.34 6.94 17.23
N ASP A 368 -18.34 7.71 16.15
CA ASP A 368 -18.09 7.27 14.75
C ASP A 368 -16.62 6.88 14.49
N ALA A 369 -15.87 6.53 15.53
CA ALA A 369 -14.48 6.19 15.44
C ALA A 369 -14.29 4.87 14.68
N PHE A 370 -13.38 4.88 13.71
CA PHE A 370 -13.02 3.72 12.90
C PHE A 370 -14.14 3.19 11.99
N GLU A 371 -15.30 3.84 11.92
CA GLU A 371 -16.49 3.28 11.29
C GLU A 371 -16.43 3.22 9.75
N ILE A 372 -16.86 2.09 9.21
CA ILE A 372 -17.06 1.85 7.78
C ILE A 372 -18.54 1.55 7.53
N ALA A 373 -19.17 2.36 6.68
CA ALA A 373 -20.44 2.03 6.06
C ALA A 373 -20.18 1.75 4.57
N GLY A 374 -20.85 0.76 3.98
CA GLY A 374 -20.60 0.41 2.59
C GLY A 374 -21.72 -0.33 1.90
N LYS A 375 -21.54 -0.55 0.60
CA LYS A 375 -22.52 -1.20 -0.28
C LYS A 375 -21.88 -1.83 -1.50
N VAL A 376 -22.48 -2.91 -1.98
CA VAL A 376 -22.26 -3.45 -3.33
C VAL A 376 -23.47 -3.11 -4.19
N VAL A 377 -23.21 -2.50 -5.34
CA VAL A 377 -24.19 -2.25 -6.39
C VAL A 377 -23.82 -3.03 -7.64
N ASP A 378 -24.83 -3.60 -8.31
CA ASP A 378 -24.61 -4.20 -9.63
C ASP A 378 -24.45 -3.13 -10.72
N ALA A 379 -24.08 -3.55 -11.94
CA ALA A 379 -23.91 -2.67 -13.09
C ALA A 379 -25.16 -1.84 -13.50
N SER A 380 -26.35 -2.14 -12.96
CA SER A 380 -27.56 -1.32 -13.14
C SER A 380 -27.73 -0.23 -12.07
N GLY A 381 -26.84 -0.20 -11.07
CA GLY A 381 -26.90 0.68 -9.91
C GLY A 381 -27.80 0.15 -8.77
N ARG A 382 -28.33 -1.07 -8.88
CA ARG A 382 -29.17 -1.69 -7.85
C ARG A 382 -28.30 -2.16 -6.69
N LEU A 383 -28.69 -1.79 -5.47
CA LEU A 383 -28.11 -2.27 -4.22
C LEU A 383 -28.34 -3.78 -4.07
N VAL A 384 -27.28 -4.55 -3.83
CA VAL A 384 -27.35 -6.01 -3.62
C VAL A 384 -26.85 -6.43 -2.24
N TYR A 385 -25.74 -5.86 -1.78
CA TYR A 385 -25.25 -6.07 -0.42
C TYR A 385 -25.06 -4.73 0.29
N GLU A 386 -25.42 -4.69 1.57
CA GLU A 386 -24.97 -3.65 2.49
C GLU A 386 -23.75 -4.16 3.27
N ILE A 387 -22.87 -3.24 3.66
CA ILE A 387 -21.63 -3.54 4.39
C ILE A 387 -21.53 -2.62 5.61
N ALA A 388 -21.14 -3.15 6.76
CA ALA A 388 -20.83 -2.38 7.95
C ALA A 388 -19.62 -2.96 8.69
N GLY A 389 -18.98 -2.15 9.53
CA GLY A 389 -17.92 -2.59 10.41
C GLY A 389 -17.04 -1.43 10.86
N ARG A 390 -15.86 -1.76 11.36
CA ARG A 390 -14.84 -0.76 11.71
C ARG A 390 -13.47 -1.21 11.21
N TRP A 391 -12.70 -0.30 10.62
CA TRP A 391 -11.39 -0.62 10.01
C TRP A 391 -10.31 -1.03 11.03
N ASN A 392 -10.60 -0.95 12.32
CA ASN A 392 -9.77 -1.47 13.40
C ASN A 392 -10.16 -2.87 13.91
N SER A 393 -11.33 -3.41 13.57
CA SER A 393 -11.85 -4.65 14.15
C SER A 393 -12.29 -5.68 13.10
N GLN A 394 -13.40 -5.47 12.39
CA GLN A 394 -13.87 -6.37 11.33
C GLN A 394 -14.86 -5.68 10.38
N LEU A 395 -15.15 -6.34 9.26
CA LEU A 395 -16.09 -5.92 8.23
C LEU A 395 -17.04 -7.08 7.88
N ILE A 396 -18.34 -6.80 7.83
CA ILE A 396 -19.39 -7.77 7.48
C ILE A 396 -20.27 -7.24 6.36
N ALA A 397 -20.90 -8.15 5.62
CA ALA A 397 -21.94 -7.83 4.64
C ALA A 397 -23.26 -8.56 4.96
N ARG A 398 -24.38 -8.01 4.51
CA ARG A 398 -25.68 -8.69 4.43
C ARG A 398 -26.32 -8.47 3.06
N LEU A 399 -27.19 -9.38 2.63
CA LEU A 399 -28.00 -9.15 1.43
C LEU A 399 -28.97 -7.98 1.70
N ALA A 400 -29.11 -7.07 0.74
CA ALA A 400 -30.05 -5.97 0.83
C ALA A 400 -31.50 -6.46 0.70
N THR A 401 -32.38 -5.94 1.55
CA THR A 401 -33.82 -6.26 1.55
C THR A 401 -34.64 -5.07 1.06
N ASP A 402 -35.72 -5.37 0.32
CA ASP A 402 -36.63 -4.36 -0.23
C ASP A 402 -37.27 -3.52 0.90
N GLY A 403 -36.75 -2.31 1.12
CA GLY A 403 -37.33 -1.32 2.03
C GLY A 403 -36.46 -0.85 3.21
N SER A 404 -35.27 -1.41 3.44
CA SER A 404 -34.33 -0.87 4.44
C SER A 404 -33.23 -0.03 3.83
N GLY A 405 -33.02 1.18 4.36
CA GLY A 405 -31.76 1.88 4.23
C GLY A 405 -30.90 1.65 5.47
N HIS A 406 -29.63 1.31 5.26
CA HIS A 406 -28.63 1.02 6.28
C HIS A 406 -28.89 -0.29 7.06
N ILE A 407 -27.80 -0.87 7.59
CA ILE A 407 -27.86 -2.07 8.41
C ILE A 407 -28.32 -1.66 9.81
N HIS A 408 -29.58 -1.96 10.13
CA HIS A 408 -30.16 -1.78 11.47
C HIS A 408 -30.20 -3.12 12.23
N PRO A 409 -29.93 -3.15 13.55
CA PRO A 409 -29.98 -4.38 14.36
C PRO A 409 -31.37 -5.06 14.40
N ASP A 410 -32.44 -4.29 14.27
CA ASP A 410 -33.81 -4.71 14.56
C ASP A 410 -34.52 -5.52 13.45
N MET A 411 -33.81 -5.83 12.36
CA MET A 411 -34.38 -6.71 11.34
C MET A 411 -34.39 -8.16 11.84
N SER A 412 -35.59 -8.70 12.07
CA SER A 412 -35.83 -9.96 12.79
C SER A 412 -35.01 -11.16 12.27
N VAL A 413 -33.89 -11.45 12.95
CA VAL A 413 -33.04 -12.60 12.64
C VAL A 413 -33.80 -13.88 12.97
N SER A 414 -33.86 -14.82 12.02
CA SER A 414 -34.41 -16.15 12.26
C SER A 414 -33.51 -16.89 13.26
N GLY A 415 -34.04 -17.22 14.44
CA GLY A 415 -33.28 -17.91 15.49
C GLY A 415 -32.69 -19.25 15.01
N PRO A 416 -31.60 -19.75 15.65
CA PRO A 416 -30.73 -20.82 15.13
C PRO A 416 -31.35 -22.24 15.02
N GLY A 417 -32.68 -22.35 15.05
CA GLY A 417 -33.45 -23.56 14.79
C GLY A 417 -34.60 -23.37 13.79
N SER A 418 -34.73 -22.20 13.15
CA SER A 418 -35.75 -22.00 12.11
C SER A 418 -35.33 -22.68 10.80
N PRO A 419 -36.22 -23.41 10.10
CA PRO A 419 -35.95 -23.91 8.75
C PRO A 419 -35.80 -22.79 7.69
N SER A 420 -36.00 -21.53 8.08
CA SER A 420 -35.76 -20.32 7.28
C SER A 420 -34.45 -19.59 7.60
N ALA A 421 -33.62 -20.09 8.52
CA ALA A 421 -32.38 -19.42 8.92
C ALA A 421 -31.29 -19.58 7.83
N SER A 422 -31.29 -18.68 6.85
CA SER A 422 -30.13 -18.38 6.01
C SER A 422 -28.96 -17.83 6.83
N SER A 423 -27.74 -17.89 6.29
CA SER A 423 -26.67 -17.01 6.73
C SER A 423 -27.02 -15.57 6.36
N ASP A 424 -27.57 -14.82 7.31
CA ASP A 424 -28.02 -13.45 7.09
C ASP A 424 -26.83 -12.46 6.97
N TYR A 425 -25.65 -12.86 7.48
CA TYR A 425 -24.42 -12.07 7.45
C TYR A 425 -23.23 -12.89 6.90
N LEU A 426 -22.34 -12.21 6.17
CA LEU A 426 -21.07 -12.72 5.66
C LEU A 426 -19.92 -11.96 6.35
N LEU A 427 -18.92 -12.66 6.91
CA LEU A 427 -17.68 -12.02 7.34
C LEU A 427 -16.81 -11.74 6.12
N LEU A 428 -16.52 -10.47 5.85
CA LEU A 428 -15.64 -10.06 4.75
C LEU A 428 -14.16 -9.99 5.15
N TRP A 429 -13.88 -9.51 6.36
CA TRP A 429 -12.52 -9.38 6.92
C TRP A 429 -12.60 -9.26 8.44
N ARG A 430 -11.55 -9.71 9.14
CA ARG A 430 -11.33 -9.50 10.59
C ARG A 430 -9.85 -9.20 10.84
N ASN A 431 -9.60 -8.25 11.73
CA ASN A 431 -8.25 -7.85 12.13
C ASN A 431 -7.55 -8.93 12.97
N SER A 432 -6.23 -8.98 12.89
CA SER A 432 -5.38 -9.82 13.74
C SER A 432 -5.27 -9.23 15.15
N GLU A 433 -5.23 -10.09 16.18
CA GLU A 433 -4.90 -9.65 17.53
C GLU A 433 -3.46 -9.10 17.59
N LYS A 434 -3.30 -7.86 18.07
CA LYS A 434 -1.97 -7.23 18.18
C LYS A 434 -1.26 -7.68 19.47
N PRO A 435 0.00 -8.15 19.41
CA PRO A 435 0.77 -8.49 20.60
C PRO A 435 0.87 -7.30 21.56
N PRO A 436 0.60 -7.49 22.87
CA PRO A 436 0.67 -6.40 23.82
C PRO A 436 2.10 -5.87 23.92
N ARG A 437 2.26 -4.54 23.79
CA ARG A 437 3.55 -3.81 23.86
C ARG A 437 4.54 -4.09 22.71
N SER A 438 4.05 -4.48 21.53
CA SER A 438 4.85 -4.46 20.29
C SER A 438 5.54 -3.09 20.11
N PRO A 439 6.89 -3.02 20.03
CA PRO A 439 7.58 -1.74 19.85
C PRO A 439 7.13 -1.05 18.56
N PHE A 440 7.03 0.28 18.61
CA PHE A 440 6.48 1.11 17.52
C PHE A 440 5.04 0.78 17.09
N ASN A 441 4.32 -0.10 17.81
CA ASN A 441 2.98 -0.61 17.48
C ASN A 441 2.90 -1.40 16.15
N LEU A 442 3.97 -2.12 15.78
CA LEU A 442 3.97 -2.99 14.59
C LEU A 442 3.00 -4.19 14.75
N THR A 443 2.37 -4.61 13.66
CA THR A 443 1.61 -5.88 13.58
C THR A 443 2.57 -7.08 13.56
N PRO A 444 2.11 -8.31 13.88
CA PRO A 444 2.92 -9.52 13.73
C PRO A 444 3.52 -9.65 12.32
N PHE A 445 2.75 -9.30 11.29
CA PHE A 445 3.23 -9.27 9.91
C PHE A 445 4.29 -8.19 9.69
N ALA A 446 4.06 -6.95 10.11
CA ALA A 446 5.04 -5.86 9.98
C ALA A 446 6.39 -6.14 10.69
N ILE A 447 6.38 -6.93 11.78
CA ILE A 447 7.60 -7.38 12.46
C ILE A 447 8.45 -8.26 11.53
N THR A 448 7.86 -9.15 10.73
CA THR A 448 8.62 -10.07 9.85
C THR A 448 9.31 -9.34 8.69
N LEU A 449 8.72 -8.24 8.19
CA LEU A 449 9.10 -7.61 6.93
C LEU A 449 10.58 -7.21 6.85
N ASN A 450 11.14 -6.69 7.94
CA ASN A 450 12.53 -6.24 7.98
C ASN A 450 13.51 -7.27 8.56
N ASP A 451 13.08 -8.51 8.77
CA ASP A 451 13.97 -9.60 9.15
C ASP A 451 14.85 -10.02 7.96
N CYS A 452 16.11 -10.40 8.24
CA CYS A 452 17.09 -10.75 7.21
C CYS A 452 18.10 -11.79 7.73
N PRO A 453 17.69 -13.06 7.91
CA PRO A 453 18.57 -14.13 8.37
C PRO A 453 19.89 -14.22 7.58
N LYS A 454 21.03 -14.23 8.31
CA LYS A 454 22.37 -14.08 7.73
C LYS A 454 22.74 -15.17 6.72
N ASP A 455 22.27 -16.40 6.94
CA ASP A 455 22.66 -17.57 6.13
C ASP A 455 21.65 -17.93 5.02
N THR A 456 20.35 -17.63 5.22
CA THR A 456 19.27 -18.14 4.36
C THR A 456 18.56 -17.06 3.52
N LEU A 457 18.67 -15.77 3.88
CA LEU A 457 18.04 -14.67 3.14
C LEU A 457 19.03 -13.56 2.79
N LYS A 458 19.83 -13.07 3.76
CA LYS A 458 20.79 -11.98 3.57
C LYS A 458 21.73 -12.21 2.36
N PRO A 459 22.24 -13.42 2.02
CA PRO A 459 23.17 -13.59 0.90
C PRO A 459 22.52 -13.47 -0.49
N TYR A 460 21.18 -13.55 -0.57
CA TYR A 460 20.46 -13.80 -1.81
C TYR A 460 19.56 -12.64 -2.26
N VAL A 461 19.14 -11.76 -1.35
CA VAL A 461 18.37 -10.55 -1.70
C VAL A 461 19.15 -9.60 -2.61
N CYS A 462 18.40 -8.80 -3.38
CA CYS A 462 18.94 -7.73 -4.22
C CYS A 462 19.83 -6.78 -3.39
N PRO A 463 20.96 -6.28 -3.91
CA PRO A 463 21.78 -5.26 -3.23
C PRO A 463 21.02 -3.98 -2.86
N THR A 464 19.87 -3.72 -3.49
CA THR A 464 18.99 -2.59 -3.17
C THR A 464 17.82 -2.95 -2.24
N ASP A 465 17.73 -4.18 -1.74
CA ASP A 465 16.65 -4.60 -0.82
C ASP A 465 16.77 -3.84 0.51
N CYS A 466 15.68 -3.21 0.96
CA CYS A 466 15.70 -2.32 2.13
C CYS A 466 16.08 -3.01 3.45
N ARG A 467 16.10 -4.35 3.54
CA ARG A 467 16.68 -5.06 4.70
C ARG A 467 18.18 -4.82 4.89
N LEU A 468 18.88 -4.48 3.81
CA LEU A 468 20.32 -4.18 3.78
C LEU A 468 20.60 -2.70 4.10
N ARG A 469 19.56 -1.89 4.28
CA ARG A 469 19.66 -0.44 4.48
C ARG A 469 20.20 -0.11 5.88
N PRO A 470 21.39 0.51 6.01
CA PRO A 470 22.10 0.54 7.29
C PRO A 470 21.53 1.55 8.30
N ASP A 471 20.98 2.69 7.86
CA ASP A 471 20.31 3.67 8.74
C ASP A 471 19.05 3.08 9.39
N GLN A 472 18.24 2.37 8.59
CA GLN A 472 17.06 1.66 9.07
C GLN A 472 17.42 0.49 10.02
N ARG A 473 18.47 -0.29 9.71
CA ARG A 473 18.94 -1.36 10.61
C ARG A 473 19.45 -0.82 11.94
N ALA A 474 20.25 0.24 11.94
CA ALA A 474 20.71 0.90 13.16
C ALA A 474 19.53 1.38 14.02
N PHE A 475 18.50 1.94 13.38
CA PHE A 475 17.29 2.40 14.06
C PHE A 475 16.52 1.25 14.72
N GLU A 476 16.32 0.14 14.01
CA GLU A 476 15.65 -1.05 14.55
C GLU A 476 16.39 -1.67 15.75
N MET A 477 17.72 -1.54 15.80
CA MET A 477 18.56 -1.99 16.91
C MET A 477 18.65 -0.97 18.08
N GLY A 478 17.90 0.14 18.04
CA GLY A 478 17.94 1.19 19.06
C GLY A 478 19.20 2.07 19.05
N LYS A 479 20.02 1.99 17.98
CA LYS A 479 21.26 2.77 17.85
C LYS A 479 20.94 4.17 17.27
N TRP A 480 20.17 4.96 18.03
CA TRP A 480 19.51 6.19 17.56
C TRP A 480 20.43 7.21 16.88
N ASP A 481 21.57 7.53 17.50
CA ASP A 481 22.52 8.52 16.95
C ASP A 481 23.20 7.99 15.68
N LEU A 482 23.64 6.73 15.69
CA LEU A 482 24.22 6.06 14.52
C LEU A 482 23.22 6.00 13.36
N ALA A 483 21.94 5.73 13.64
CA ALA A 483 20.88 5.75 12.64
C ALA A 483 20.68 7.13 12.01
N ASN A 484 20.77 8.20 12.81
CA ASN A 484 20.72 9.57 12.32
C ASN A 484 21.91 9.89 11.39
N ASP A 485 23.13 9.55 11.81
CA ASP A 485 24.34 9.86 11.04
C ASP A 485 24.41 9.07 9.73
N LEU A 486 24.05 7.78 9.76
CA LEU A 486 23.92 6.95 8.57
C LEU A 486 22.83 7.48 7.62
N LYS A 487 21.70 7.95 8.15
CA LYS A 487 20.62 8.56 7.34
C LYS A 487 21.12 9.80 6.62
N VAL A 488 21.89 10.66 7.28
CA VAL A 488 22.49 11.86 6.66
C VAL A 488 23.44 11.46 5.54
N ALA A 489 24.37 10.52 5.78
CA ALA A 489 25.29 10.03 4.77
C ALA A 489 24.58 9.37 3.56
N GLN A 490 23.53 8.60 3.82
CA GLN A 490 22.70 7.95 2.81
C GLN A 490 21.93 8.97 1.95
N GLU A 491 21.35 10.00 2.56
CA GLU A 491 20.71 11.11 1.83
C GLU A 491 21.73 11.93 1.02
N GLU A 492 22.94 12.15 1.53
CA GLU A 492 24.01 12.86 0.81
C GLU A 492 24.55 12.09 -0.40
N LYS A 493 24.75 10.77 -0.29
CA LYS A 493 25.08 9.89 -1.42
C LYS A 493 24.05 10.03 -2.55
N GLN A 494 22.76 9.97 -2.23
CA GLN A 494 21.70 10.17 -3.22
C GLN A 494 21.66 11.58 -3.81
N ARG A 495 21.88 12.64 -3.01
CA ARG A 495 21.99 14.02 -3.52
C ARG A 495 23.19 14.20 -4.46
N ALA A 496 24.28 13.48 -4.25
CA ALA A 496 25.43 13.47 -5.15
C ALA A 496 25.12 12.76 -6.47
N ILE A 497 24.51 11.56 -6.42
CA ILE A 497 24.07 10.82 -7.62
C ILE A 497 23.07 11.64 -8.44
N ARG A 498 22.08 12.27 -7.79
CA ARG A 498 21.08 13.10 -8.48
C ARG A 498 21.72 14.28 -9.21
N ARG A 499 22.64 15.02 -8.57
CA ARG A 499 23.41 16.10 -9.22
C ARG A 499 24.26 15.58 -10.38
N ALA A 500 24.89 14.42 -10.25
CA ALA A 500 25.66 13.82 -11.34
C ALA A 500 24.78 13.43 -12.56
N ARG A 501 23.52 13.02 -12.32
CA ARG A 501 22.51 12.82 -13.39
C ARG A 501 22.06 14.16 -14.00
N GLU A 502 21.77 15.16 -13.18
CA GLU A 502 21.41 16.53 -13.63
C GLU A 502 22.53 17.20 -14.46
N GLU A 503 23.79 16.95 -14.11
CA GLU A 503 24.99 17.43 -14.82
C GLU A 503 25.36 16.58 -16.05
N GLY A 504 24.62 15.51 -16.36
CA GLY A 504 24.89 14.62 -17.49
C GLY A 504 26.12 13.71 -17.34
N LYS A 505 26.69 13.60 -16.13
CA LYS A 505 27.82 12.70 -15.80
C LYS A 505 27.38 11.24 -15.64
N LEU A 506 26.11 11.02 -15.30
CA LEU A 506 25.44 9.73 -15.22
C LEU A 506 24.21 9.73 -16.15
N PRO A 507 23.80 8.57 -16.68
CA PRO A 507 22.57 8.48 -17.47
C PRO A 507 21.34 8.86 -16.62
N PRO A 508 20.25 9.34 -17.25
CA PRO A 508 18.97 9.51 -16.59
C PRO A 508 18.54 8.23 -15.86
N HIS A 509 17.85 8.38 -14.74
CA HIS A 509 17.30 7.23 -14.03
C HIS A 509 16.18 6.57 -14.84
N ALA A 510 16.20 5.25 -14.92
CA ALA A 510 15.09 4.40 -15.30
C ALA A 510 14.96 3.30 -14.23
N PRO A 511 13.74 2.94 -13.77
CA PRO A 511 13.56 1.83 -12.85
C PRO A 511 13.99 0.51 -13.49
N ARG A 512 14.47 -0.43 -12.69
CA ARG A 512 15.03 -1.70 -13.22
C ARG A 512 13.98 -2.78 -13.40
N TRP A 513 13.00 -2.84 -12.51
CA TRP A 513 12.06 -3.96 -12.39
C TRP A 513 10.64 -3.62 -12.83
N PHE A 514 10.34 -2.34 -13.03
CA PHE A 514 9.04 -1.84 -13.43
C PHE A 514 9.14 -0.83 -14.58
N ARG A 515 8.09 -0.74 -15.39
CA ARG A 515 7.91 0.31 -16.39
C ARG A 515 6.50 0.89 -16.29
N ALA A 516 6.37 2.19 -16.53
CA ALA A 516 5.07 2.85 -16.56
C ALA A 516 4.38 2.57 -17.90
N GLU A 517 3.13 2.15 -17.84
CA GLU A 517 2.21 1.98 -18.96
C GLU A 517 0.87 2.67 -18.62
N THR A 518 -0.06 2.71 -19.56
CA THR A 518 -1.45 3.11 -19.34
C THR A 518 -2.30 1.85 -19.21
N ASP A 519 -3.03 1.71 -18.12
CA ASP A 519 -3.92 0.58 -17.91
C ASP A 519 -5.10 0.63 -18.88
N GLY A 520 -5.44 -0.54 -19.46
CA GLY A 520 -6.45 -0.64 -20.52
C GLY A 520 -7.88 -0.45 -20.03
N ASP A 521 -8.16 -0.76 -18.76
CA ASP A 521 -9.50 -0.66 -18.19
C ASP A 521 -9.76 0.70 -17.51
N THR A 522 -8.78 1.24 -16.76
CA THR A 522 -8.92 2.52 -16.05
C THR A 522 -8.46 3.75 -16.85
N GLY A 523 -7.57 3.59 -17.83
CA GLY A 523 -6.92 4.70 -18.54
C GLY A 523 -5.91 5.48 -17.69
N GLU A 524 -5.65 5.05 -16.45
CA GLU A 524 -4.69 5.67 -15.52
C GLU A 524 -3.28 5.07 -15.70
N ARG A 525 -2.28 5.63 -15.02
CA ARG A 525 -0.92 5.07 -14.97
C ARG A 525 -0.90 3.76 -14.19
N VAL A 526 -0.27 2.73 -14.76
CA VAL A 526 0.07 1.47 -14.10
C VAL A 526 1.57 1.21 -14.21
N TRP A 527 2.16 0.59 -13.18
CA TRP A 527 3.54 0.11 -13.22
C TRP A 527 3.56 -1.39 -13.39
N VAL A 528 3.91 -1.85 -14.59
CA VAL A 528 3.97 -3.27 -14.92
C VAL A 528 5.40 -3.79 -14.74
N PRO A 529 5.59 -5.01 -14.21
CA PRO A 529 6.92 -5.57 -14.00
C PRO A 529 7.60 -5.93 -15.32
N SER A 530 8.93 -5.84 -15.34
CA SER A 530 9.79 -6.34 -16.42
C SER A 530 9.66 -7.86 -16.54
N LYS A 531 9.44 -8.36 -17.77
CA LYS A 531 9.25 -9.78 -18.08
C LYS A 531 10.29 -10.26 -19.10
N VAL A 532 10.83 -11.47 -18.89
CA VAL A 532 11.63 -12.22 -19.87
C VAL A 532 10.95 -13.57 -20.09
N GLU A 533 10.63 -13.90 -21.34
CA GLU A 533 9.90 -15.13 -21.71
C GLU A 533 8.60 -15.34 -20.90
N GLY A 534 7.87 -14.25 -20.62
CA GLY A 534 6.63 -14.25 -19.84
C GLY A 534 6.80 -14.37 -18.31
N LYS A 535 8.02 -14.58 -17.81
CA LYS A 535 8.33 -14.64 -16.37
C LYS A 535 8.86 -13.30 -15.87
N LEU A 536 8.56 -12.93 -14.62
CA LEU A 536 9.08 -11.69 -14.04
C LEU A 536 10.61 -11.75 -13.90
N GLU A 537 11.29 -10.73 -14.41
CA GLU A 537 12.74 -10.69 -14.52
C GLU A 537 13.44 -10.67 -13.14
N TYR A 538 12.86 -9.96 -12.17
CA TYR A 538 13.36 -9.91 -10.79
C TYR A 538 13.56 -11.32 -10.19
N TRP A 539 12.56 -12.19 -10.33
CA TRP A 539 12.62 -13.54 -9.78
C TRP A 539 13.59 -14.43 -10.55
N LEU A 540 13.72 -14.27 -11.87
CA LEU A 540 14.74 -14.96 -12.66
C LEU A 540 16.16 -14.58 -12.22
N GLU A 541 16.41 -13.30 -11.98
CA GLU A 541 17.70 -12.79 -11.50
C GLU A 541 18.00 -13.28 -10.08
N ARG A 542 17.01 -13.21 -9.18
CA ARG A 542 17.08 -13.73 -7.81
C ARG A 542 17.44 -15.20 -7.79
N GLU A 543 16.71 -16.04 -8.52
CA GLU A 543 16.98 -17.47 -8.58
C GLU A 543 18.35 -17.77 -9.21
N ARG A 544 18.82 -16.97 -10.19
CA ARG A 544 20.19 -17.13 -10.72
C ARG A 544 21.22 -16.82 -9.65
N CYS A 545 21.09 -15.69 -8.95
CA CYS A 545 21.98 -15.32 -7.85
C CYS A 545 22.03 -16.41 -6.77
N TRP A 546 20.89 -17.02 -6.43
CA TRP A 546 20.85 -18.17 -5.52
C TRP A 546 21.60 -19.40 -6.08
N ARG A 547 21.32 -19.82 -7.32
CA ARG A 547 21.99 -20.96 -7.98
C ARG A 547 23.51 -20.77 -8.11
N GLU A 548 23.97 -19.54 -8.31
CA GLU A 548 25.39 -19.19 -8.43
C GLU A 548 26.06 -18.96 -7.06
N GLY A 549 25.33 -19.11 -5.95
CA GLY A 549 25.87 -19.16 -4.59
C GLY A 549 25.88 -17.83 -3.84
N GLY A 550 24.98 -16.91 -4.17
CA GLY A 550 24.75 -15.64 -3.46
C GLY A 550 25.50 -14.44 -4.07
N ARG A 551 25.12 -13.23 -3.63
CA ARG A 551 25.58 -11.96 -4.24
C ARG A 551 27.09 -11.73 -4.21
N GLU A 552 27.79 -12.40 -3.30
CA GLU A 552 29.26 -12.35 -3.19
C GLU A 552 29.96 -13.09 -4.34
N LYS A 553 29.29 -14.09 -4.91
CA LYS A 553 29.78 -14.90 -6.05
C LYS A 553 29.16 -14.47 -7.37
N ALA A 554 27.91 -13.99 -7.33
CA ALA A 554 27.13 -13.59 -8.48
C ALA A 554 26.55 -12.19 -8.32
N LYS A 555 27.14 -11.21 -9.02
CA LYS A 555 26.58 -9.86 -9.07
C LYS A 555 25.19 -9.89 -9.74
N TRP A 556 24.25 -9.17 -9.14
CA TRP A 556 22.98 -8.83 -9.78
C TRP A 556 23.23 -7.93 -10.99
N LYS A 557 22.56 -8.21 -12.11
CA LYS A 557 22.70 -7.45 -13.36
C LYS A 557 21.97 -6.12 -13.29
N GLU A 558 22.66 -5.06 -13.71
CA GLU A 558 22.06 -3.74 -13.96
C GLU A 558 21.33 -3.15 -12.73
N VAL A 559 21.88 -3.41 -11.54
CA VAL A 559 21.41 -2.87 -10.26
C VAL A 559 22.38 -1.79 -9.77
N ASP A 560 21.86 -0.61 -9.45
CA ASP A 560 22.62 0.51 -8.89
C ASP A 560 23.10 0.23 -7.45
N GLU A 561 24.33 0.64 -7.11
CA GLU A 561 24.84 0.58 -5.73
C GLU A 561 24.33 1.78 -4.90
N ILE A 562 23.07 1.71 -4.43
CA ILE A 562 22.39 2.86 -3.79
C ILE A 562 22.77 3.09 -2.33
N PHE A 563 23.09 2.05 -1.55
CA PHE A 563 23.38 2.17 -0.11
C PHE A 563 24.84 2.57 0.16
N ILE A 564 25.09 3.27 1.26
CA ILE A 564 26.42 3.39 1.87
C ILE A 564 26.87 2.03 2.43
N GLU A 565 28.17 1.88 2.69
CA GLU A 565 28.72 0.66 3.30
C GLU A 565 28.13 0.42 4.71
N GLU A 566 27.81 -0.84 5.02
CA GLU A 566 27.34 -1.26 6.35
C GLU A 566 28.51 -1.14 7.35
N PRO A 567 28.40 -0.33 8.43
CA PRO A 567 29.45 -0.28 9.45
C PRO A 567 29.61 -1.63 10.15
N GLU A 568 30.84 -2.01 10.51
CA GLU A 568 31.14 -3.27 11.23
C GLU A 568 30.30 -3.44 12.51
N SER A 569 29.92 -2.33 13.15
CA SER A 569 29.05 -2.30 14.34
C SER A 569 27.60 -2.73 14.10
N LEU A 570 27.18 -2.93 12.85
CA LEU A 570 25.89 -3.52 12.44
C LEU A 570 26.03 -4.94 11.87
N SER A 571 27.24 -5.36 11.50
CA SER A 571 27.49 -6.65 10.85
C SER A 571 27.60 -7.84 11.83
N SER A 572 27.88 -7.55 13.11
CA SER A 572 27.96 -8.53 14.22
C SER A 572 26.67 -9.30 14.45
#